data_AF-A0A8J3R821-F1
#
_entry.id   AF-A0A8J3R821-F1
#
_cell.length_a   1.000
_cell.length_b   1.000
_cell.length_c   1.000
_cell.angle_alpha   90.00
_cell.angle_beta   90.00
_cell.angle_gamma   90.00
#
_symmetry.space_group_name_H-M   'P 1'
#
loop_
_entity.id
_entity.type
_entity.pdbx_description
1 polymer ?
#
loop_
_entity_poly.entity_id
_entity_poly.type
_entity_poly.pdbx_seq_one_letter_code
_entity_poly.pdbx_strand_id
1 'polypeptide(L)'
;MTETNDALLGRAELERAFTALGERLMRRGVIADLFVVGGAAMALAYDAVRVTRDVDALFVPHGVVLEEARHVAEDLGLPPWWLNEQASVYISGKDDPGKRRVFDHPGLRVMAASPEQSSR
;
A
#
# COMPACT_ATOMS: atom_id res chain seq x y z
N MET A 1 10.24 19.42 15.46
CA MET A 1 9.45 18.18 15.55
C MET A 1 8.11 18.48 14.94
N THR A 2 7.93 18.15 13.66
CA THR A 2 6.66 18.32 12.97
C THR A 2 5.69 17.29 13.54
N GLU A 3 4.59 17.74 14.13
CA GLU A 3 3.48 16.86 14.48
C GLU A 3 3.08 16.12 13.20
N THR A 4 3.36 14.81 13.16
CA THR A 4 2.91 13.96 12.07
C THR A 4 1.41 13.84 12.26
N ASN A 5 0.66 14.61 11.46
CA ASN A 5 -0.79 14.58 11.49
C ASN A 5 -1.24 13.13 11.26
N ASP A 6 -2.21 12.66 12.03
CA ASP A 6 -2.80 11.31 11.92
C ASP A 6 -3.66 11.27 10.64
N ALA A 7 -2.99 11.38 9.50
CA ALA A 7 -3.58 11.64 8.20
C ALA A 7 -4.38 10.42 7.76
N LEU A 8 -5.67 10.62 7.55
CA LEU A 8 -6.56 9.61 7.04
C LEU A 8 -6.36 9.48 5.53
N LEU A 9 -6.01 8.26 5.09
CA LEU A 9 -5.80 7.89 3.70
C LEU A 9 -7.12 7.37 3.12
N GLY A 10 -7.79 8.18 2.33
CA GLY A 10 -8.87 7.75 1.45
C GLY A 10 -8.32 7.19 0.14
N ARG A 11 -9.22 6.76 -0.75
CA ARG A 11 -8.83 6.24 -2.07
C ARG A 11 -7.92 7.21 -2.84
N ALA A 12 -8.28 8.49 -2.88
CA ALA A 12 -7.53 9.48 -3.65
C ALA A 12 -6.13 9.71 -3.06
N GLU A 13 -5.99 9.73 -1.73
CA GLU A 13 -4.70 9.80 -1.04
C GLU A 13 -3.84 8.57 -1.34
N LEU A 14 -4.43 7.37 -1.30
CA LEU A 14 -3.75 6.11 -1.61
C LEU A 14 -3.28 6.06 -3.07
N GLU A 15 -4.12 6.46 -4.02
CA GLU A 15 -3.76 6.52 -5.44
C GLU A 15 -2.61 7.51 -5.68
N ARG A 16 -2.63 8.68 -5.02
CA ARG A 16 -1.53 9.66 -5.09
C ARG A 16 -0.23 9.09 -4.52
N ALA A 17 -0.30 8.46 -3.34
CA ALA A 17 0.86 7.87 -2.68
C ALA A 17 1.46 6.71 -3.51
N PHE A 18 0.62 5.81 -4.04
CA PHE A 18 1.08 4.71 -4.89
C PHE A 18 1.62 5.19 -6.25
N THR A 19 1.06 6.24 -6.83
CA THR A 19 1.62 6.85 -8.05
C THR A 19 3.02 7.39 -7.78
N ALA A 20 3.19 8.20 -6.72
CA ALA A 20 4.50 8.74 -6.35
C ALA A 20 5.53 7.63 -6.05
N LEU A 21 5.12 6.58 -5.35
CA LEU A 21 5.96 5.40 -5.10
C LEU A 21 6.35 4.70 -6.41
N GLY A 22 5.38 4.49 -7.31
CA GLY A 22 5.61 3.86 -8.59
C GLY A 22 6.56 4.65 -9.49
N GLU A 23 6.45 5.98 -9.52
CA GLU A 23 7.38 6.85 -10.27
C GLU A 23 8.80 6.77 -9.70
N ARG A 24 8.94 6.78 -8.37
CA ARG A 24 10.23 6.63 -7.67
C ARG A 24 10.90 5.30 -7.98
N LEU A 25 10.16 4.20 -7.91
CA LEU A 25 10.65 2.86 -8.23
C LEU A 25 11.05 2.76 -9.71
N MET A 26 10.24 3.31 -10.61
CA MET A 26 10.55 3.33 -12.05
C MET A 26 11.86 4.07 -12.33
N ARG A 27 12.11 5.21 -11.67
CA ARG A 27 13.38 5.96 -11.79
C ARG A 27 14.60 5.16 -11.34
N ARG A 28 14.41 4.18 -10.46
CA ARG A 28 15.45 3.24 -10.02
C ARG A 28 15.54 1.97 -10.87
N GLY A 29 14.70 1.84 -11.91
CA GLY A 29 14.62 0.64 -12.74
C GLY A 29 14.01 -0.56 -12.00
N VAL A 30 13.24 -0.32 -10.95
CA VAL A 30 12.60 -1.36 -10.13
C VAL A 30 11.11 -1.43 -10.44
N ILE A 31 10.60 -2.65 -10.56
CA ILE A 31 9.17 -2.93 -10.57
C ILE A 31 8.84 -3.67 -9.29
N ALA A 32 7.94 -3.13 -8.48
CA ALA A 32 7.52 -3.76 -7.24
C ALA A 32 6.11 -4.36 -7.34
N ASP A 33 5.90 -5.43 -6.58
CA ASP A 33 4.59 -6.03 -6.32
C ASP A 33 4.23 -5.77 -4.86
N LEU A 34 3.06 -5.17 -4.62
CA LEU A 34 2.47 -4.93 -3.30
C LEU A 34 1.23 -5.80 -3.15
N PHE A 35 1.12 -6.47 -2.01
CA PHE A 35 -0.04 -7.23 -1.60
C PHE A 35 -0.64 -6.61 -0.34
N VAL A 36 -1.71 -5.84 -0.51
CA VAL A 36 -2.38 -5.07 0.54
C VAL A 36 -3.48 -5.90 1.21
N VAL A 37 -3.60 -5.78 2.52
CA VAL A 37 -4.64 -6.44 3.33
C VAL A 37 -5.45 -5.42 4.15
N GLY A 38 -6.46 -5.91 4.87
CA GLY A 38 -7.18 -5.14 5.89
C GLY A 38 -7.94 -3.92 5.38
N GLY A 39 -7.92 -2.83 6.14
CA GLY A 39 -8.67 -1.60 5.85
C GLY A 39 -8.29 -0.96 4.52
N ALA A 40 -7.00 -0.97 4.18
CA ALA A 40 -6.49 -0.45 2.91
C ALA A 40 -6.96 -1.29 1.71
N ALA A 41 -6.98 -2.63 1.85
CA ALA A 41 -7.53 -3.51 0.81
C ALA A 41 -9.01 -3.21 0.55
N MET A 42 -9.79 -3.00 1.61
CA MET A 42 -11.21 -2.64 1.50
C MET A 42 -11.42 -1.28 0.84
N ALA A 43 -10.64 -0.27 1.22
CA ALA A 43 -10.73 1.08 0.64
C ALA A 43 -10.39 1.10 -0.87
N LEU A 44 -9.42 0.29 -1.28
CA LEU A 44 -8.99 0.19 -2.67
C LEU A 44 -9.95 -0.65 -3.52
N ALA A 45 -10.35 -1.84 -3.03
CA ALA A 45 -11.07 -2.83 -3.83
C ALA A 45 -12.60 -2.74 -3.77
N TYR A 46 -13.19 -2.25 -2.66
CA TYR A 46 -14.61 -2.47 -2.38
C TYR A 46 -15.40 -1.21 -1.96
N ASP A 47 -14.79 -0.19 -1.35
CA ASP A 47 -15.55 0.97 -0.84
C ASP A 47 -14.73 2.27 -0.79
N ALA A 48 -15.16 3.28 -1.55
CA ALA A 48 -14.52 4.59 -1.64
C ALA A 48 -14.71 5.48 -0.38
N VAL A 49 -15.63 5.11 0.54
CA VAL A 49 -15.92 5.89 1.75
C VAL A 49 -15.01 5.51 2.93
N ARG A 50 -14.34 4.35 2.87
CA ARG A 50 -13.39 3.96 3.92
C ARG A 50 -12.09 4.73 3.82
N VAL A 51 -11.66 5.22 4.98
CA VAL A 51 -10.34 5.82 5.20
C VAL A 51 -9.54 4.93 6.14
N THR A 52 -8.23 4.86 5.93
CA THR A 52 -7.29 4.09 6.78
C THR A 52 -6.17 5.00 7.29
N ARG A 53 -5.52 4.65 8.39
CA ARG A 53 -4.34 5.38 8.88
C ARG A 53 -3.06 4.98 8.15
N ASP A 54 -3.04 3.72 7.72
CA ASP A 54 -1.89 3.08 7.11
C ASP A 54 -2.31 1.96 6.15
N VAL A 55 -1.34 1.52 5.37
CA VAL A 55 -1.44 0.41 4.43
C VAL A 55 -0.58 -0.72 4.95
N ASP A 56 -1.23 -1.77 5.44
CA ASP A 56 -0.55 -3.04 5.71
C ASP A 56 -0.38 -3.82 4.41
N ALA A 57 0.87 -4.04 4.00
CA ALA A 57 1.19 -4.72 2.76
C ALA A 57 2.40 -5.65 2.88
N LEU A 58 2.42 -6.72 2.10
CA LEU A 58 3.65 -7.44 1.76
C LEU A 58 4.17 -6.83 0.47
N PHE A 59 5.46 -6.57 0.38
CA PHE A 59 6.02 -5.98 -0.83
C PHE A 59 7.35 -6.59 -1.22
N VAL A 60 7.51 -6.79 -2.53
CA VAL A 60 8.70 -7.36 -3.12
C VAL A 60 9.16 -6.45 -4.26
N PRO A 61 10.42 -5.99 -4.27
CA PRO A 61 11.48 -6.22 -3.27
C PRO A 61 11.37 -5.34 -2.02
N HIS A 62 11.63 -5.89 -0.82
CA HIS A 62 11.42 -5.21 0.47
C HIS A 62 12.20 -3.90 0.63
N GLY A 63 13.54 -3.95 0.55
CA GLY A 63 14.40 -2.83 0.99
C GLY A 63 14.17 -1.53 0.23
N VAL A 64 14.14 -1.60 -1.11
CA VAL A 64 13.96 -0.42 -1.97
C VAL A 64 12.54 0.14 -1.91
N VAL A 65 11.53 -0.71 -1.74
CA VAL A 65 10.14 -0.24 -1.56
C VAL A 65 10.01 0.52 -0.25
N LEU A 66 10.56 -0.02 0.85
CA LEU A 66 10.52 0.65 2.14
C LEU A 66 11.28 1.98 2.12
N GLU A 67 12.43 2.04 1.45
CA GLU A 67 13.21 3.28 1.29
C GLU A 67 12.41 4.34 0.51
N GLU A 68 11.88 4.01 -0.67
CA GLU A 68 11.13 4.97 -1.46
C GLU A 68 9.80 5.37 -0.83
N ALA A 69 9.15 4.47 -0.09
CA ALA A 69 7.93 4.80 0.64
C ALA A 69 8.17 5.87 1.72
N ARG A 70 9.35 5.89 2.36
CA ARG A 70 9.72 6.95 3.30
C ARG A 70 9.89 8.29 2.61
N HIS A 71 10.53 8.31 1.45
CA HIS A 71 10.64 9.54 0.66
C HIS A 71 9.28 10.04 0.17
N VAL A 72 8.35 9.14 -0.21
CA VAL A 72 6.96 9.52 -0.52
C VAL A 72 6.28 10.14 0.69
N ALA A 73 6.52 9.59 1.89
CA ALA A 73 5.95 10.12 3.12
C ALA A 73 6.40 11.57 3.37
N GLU A 74 7.70 11.83 3.20
CA GLU A 74 8.27 13.17 3.32
C GLU A 74 7.70 14.14 2.29
N ASP A 75 7.61 13.74 1.01
CA ASP A 75 7.11 14.59 -0.07
C ASP A 75 5.63 14.96 0.09
N LEU A 76 4.81 14.01 0.54
CA LEU A 76 3.36 14.15 0.64
C LEU A 76 2.89 14.57 2.04
N GLY A 77 3.81 14.73 3.00
CA GLY A 77 3.49 15.01 4.40
C GLY A 77 2.72 13.89 5.08
N LEU A 78 2.91 12.64 4.64
CA LEU A 78 2.29 11.46 5.24
C LEU A 78 3.12 10.96 6.43
N PRO A 79 2.51 10.17 7.33
CA PRO A 79 3.26 9.48 8.35
C PRO A 79 4.33 8.54 7.75
N PRO A 80 5.53 8.43 8.34
CA PRO A 80 6.57 7.51 7.87
C PRO A 80 6.14 6.04 7.81
N TRP A 81 5.08 5.69 8.54
CA TRP A 81 4.44 4.37 8.63
C TRP A 81 3.15 4.29 7.79
N TRP A 82 2.98 5.14 6.77
CA TRP A 82 1.81 5.04 5.88
C TRP A 82 1.78 3.72 5.08
N LEU A 83 2.94 3.08 4.87
CA LEU A 83 3.11 1.77 4.27
C LEU A 83 3.93 0.87 5.20
N ASN A 84 3.32 -0.20 5.72
CA ASN A 84 3.90 -1.07 6.73
C ASN A 84 3.92 -2.54 6.28
N GLU A 85 4.93 -3.30 6.70
CA GLU A 85 5.07 -4.73 6.37
C GLU A 85 4.29 -5.68 7.31
N GLN A 86 3.15 -5.25 7.85
CA GLN A 86 2.38 -6.07 8.79
C GLN A 86 1.45 -7.07 8.11
N ALA A 87 1.32 -7.04 6.78
CA ALA A 87 0.48 -8.01 6.07
C ALA A 87 1.01 -9.46 6.13
N SER A 88 2.27 -9.65 6.54
CA SER A 88 2.91 -10.97 6.65
C SER A 88 2.15 -11.95 7.55
N VAL A 89 1.42 -11.46 8.56
CA VAL A 89 0.60 -12.31 9.45
C VAL A 89 -0.71 -12.78 8.81
N TYR A 90 -1.19 -12.10 7.75
CA TYR A 90 -2.47 -12.37 7.09
C TYR A 90 -2.35 -13.34 5.91
N ILE A 91 -1.15 -13.48 5.32
CA ILE A 91 -0.92 -14.33 4.15
C ILE A 91 -0.59 -15.75 4.63
N SER A 92 -1.60 -16.45 5.15
CA SER A 92 -1.48 -17.87 5.52
C SER A 92 -1.52 -18.73 4.27
N GLY A 93 -0.37 -18.91 3.59
CA GLY A 93 0.02 -20.03 2.70
C GLY A 93 -0.95 -20.58 1.63
N LYS A 94 -2.14 -20.02 1.47
CA LYS A 94 -3.21 -20.43 0.57
C LYS A 94 -3.28 -19.42 -0.56
N ASP A 95 -3.35 -19.93 -1.79
CA ASP A 95 -3.78 -19.11 -2.90
C ASP A 95 -5.12 -18.46 -2.54
N ASP A 96 -5.17 -17.14 -2.60
CA ASP A 96 -6.42 -16.38 -2.51
C ASP A 96 -6.90 -16.16 -3.95
N PRO A 97 -7.88 -16.95 -4.43
CA PRO A 97 -8.40 -16.80 -5.79
C PRO A 97 -9.20 -15.49 -5.94
N GLY A 98 -9.51 -14.80 -4.84
CA GLY A 98 -10.22 -13.52 -4.82
C GLY A 98 -9.30 -12.29 -4.82
N LYS A 99 -7.97 -12.46 -4.94
CA LYS A 99 -7.04 -11.32 -5.05
C LYS A 99 -7.39 -10.46 -6.24
N ARG A 100 -7.49 -9.15 -6.03
CA ARG A 100 -7.85 -8.19 -7.09
C ARG A 100 -6.75 -7.19 -7.32
N ARG A 101 -6.42 -6.92 -8.59
CA ARG A 101 -5.59 -5.77 -8.94
C ARG A 101 -6.38 -4.50 -8.67
N VAL A 102 -5.84 -3.63 -7.82
CA VAL A 102 -6.52 -2.40 -7.39
C VAL A 102 -5.81 -1.13 -7.82
N PHE A 103 -4.52 -1.24 -8.14
CA PHE A 103 -3.74 -0.15 -8.70
C PHE A 103 -2.67 -0.72 -9.63
N ASP A 104 -2.44 -0.02 -10.73
CA ASP A 104 -1.47 -0.42 -11.74
C ASP A 104 -0.68 0.80 -12.21
N HIS A 105 0.65 0.68 -12.17
CA HIS A 105 1.59 1.69 -12.61
C HIS A 105 2.85 0.98 -13.17
N PRO A 106 3.57 1.54 -14.16
CA PRO A 106 4.74 0.88 -14.75
C PRO A 106 5.81 0.41 -13.75
N GLY A 107 6.00 1.14 -12.65
CA GLY A 107 6.93 0.78 -11.56
C GLY A 107 6.30 0.05 -10.36
N LEU A 108 4.97 -0.09 -10.31
CA LEU A 108 4.27 -0.60 -9.12
C LEU A 108 2.96 -1.30 -9.47
N ARG A 109 2.83 -2.55 -9.02
CA ARG A 109 1.61 -3.36 -9.14
C ARG A 109 1.04 -3.58 -7.75
N VAL A 110 -0.23 -3.26 -7.53
CA VAL A 110 -0.88 -3.45 -6.22
C VAL A 110 -2.06 -4.41 -6.35
N MET A 111 -1.98 -5.46 -5.56
CA MET A 111 -3.01 -6.48 -5.39
C MET A 111 -3.62 -6.34 -4.00
N ALA A 112 -4.94 -6.43 -3.89
CA ALA A 112 -5.66 -6.45 -2.63
C ALA A 112 -6.19 -7.85 -2.34
N ALA A 113 -6.11 -8.28 -1.07
CA ALA A 113 -6.71 -9.51 -0.59
C ALA A 113 -8.25 -9.46 -0.65
N SER A 114 -8.89 -10.62 -0.72
CA SER A 114 -10.34 -10.74 -0.57
C SER A 114 -10.80 -10.38 0.85
N PRO A 115 -12.05 -9.91 1.04
CA PRO A 115 -12.57 -9.51 2.35
C PRO A 115 -12.48 -10.62 3.40
N GLU A 116 -12.66 -11.87 2.99
CA GLU A 116 -12.62 -13.06 3.85
C GLU A 116 -11.22 -13.32 4.43
N GLN A 117 -10.17 -12.97 3.68
CA GLN A 117 -8.77 -13.03 4.14
C GLN A 117 -8.36 -11.76 4.91
N SER A 118 -9.05 -10.65 4.68
CA SER A 118 -8.76 -9.35 5.28
C SER A 118 -9.36 -9.15 6.69
N SER A 119 -10.28 -10.03 7.10
CA SER A 119 -11.10 -9.88 8.32
C SER A 119 -10.64 -10.77 9.48
N ARG A 120 -9.50 -11.44 9.37
CA ARG A 120 -9.11 -12.54 10.27
C ARG A 120 -8.09 -12.18 11.34
#